data_AF-A0A1G9ZC94-F1
#
_entry.id   AF-A0A1G9ZC94-F1
#
_cell.length_a   1.000
_cell.length_b   1.000
_cell.length_c   1.000
_cell.angle_alpha   90.00
_cell.angle_beta   90.00
_cell.angle_gamma   90.00
#
_symmetry.space_group_name_H-M   'P 1'
#
loop_
_entity.id
_entity.type
_entity.pdbx_description
1 polymer ?
#
loop_
_entity_poly.entity_id
_entity_poly.type
_entity_poly.pdbx_seq_one_letter_code
_entity_poly.pdbx_strand_id
1 'polypeptide(L)'
;MTHALHLSLTGRPVETSPSNYGGELAVAEALGLTFKEPAPLPPPLPRQPAQNFIARHWRGEFSLPRSYWINHLLLGAGVGATFGVLASLINKNAAEQPLLWLASLALTWSVITLFSTWAGIGVWRAASAYRRAGKRFWGGAAKTTIALGMLNLVYSILFVAIPQASGICEILAGDKRLAAHQFKVLNNGTVLDFSGGISFGTAKEFETMLKAMDNVRTVRLNSNGGRIAEAQKISDLIRARGLSTYVTQQCASACTIVFLGGKQRYLLSTARLGFHQPYFRGMTVNDQRVAIAREAARLQHFGLSNAFAQRANAASPSGMWFPEKSELLREHVVTMIVMPQPAKQAPVTAPVLQAAQAVYPGGAL
;
A
#
# COMPACT_ATOMS: atom_id res chain seq x y z
N MET A 1 4.05 22.09 -41.95
CA MET A 1 5.26 22.74 -42.52
C MET A 1 5.61 23.85 -41.53
N THR A 2 6.75 23.88 -40.84
CA THR A 2 8.12 23.59 -41.30
C THR A 2 9.00 23.23 -40.09
N HIS A 3 9.91 22.27 -40.30
CA HIS A 3 10.94 21.79 -39.38
C HIS A 3 12.06 22.82 -39.14
N ALA A 4 12.71 22.77 -37.98
CA ALA A 4 14.09 23.24 -37.76
C ALA A 4 14.78 22.26 -36.79
N LEU A 5 15.35 21.16 -37.30
CA LEU A 5 16.77 20.97 -37.68
C LEU A 5 17.77 21.11 -36.52
N HIS A 6 18.04 19.93 -35.92
CA HIS A 6 19.30 19.55 -35.31
C HIS A 6 20.47 19.80 -36.27
N LEU A 7 21.54 20.46 -35.80
CA LEU A 7 22.84 20.42 -36.48
C LEU A 7 23.95 20.10 -35.46
N SER A 8 24.63 19.01 -35.80
CA SER A 8 25.72 18.35 -35.11
C SER A 8 26.99 19.20 -35.16
N LEU A 9 27.62 19.42 -34.01
CA LEU A 9 28.96 19.99 -33.89
C LEU A 9 30.00 18.89 -34.16
N THR A 10 30.36 18.70 -35.44
CA THR A 10 31.61 18.03 -35.83
C THR A 10 32.58 19.08 -36.35
N GLY A 11 33.34 19.71 -35.45
CA GLY A 11 34.48 20.54 -35.82
C GLY A 11 35.72 19.67 -36.04
N ARG A 12 36.12 19.48 -37.30
CA ARG A 12 37.50 19.10 -37.63
C ARG A 12 38.40 20.33 -37.42
N PRO A 13 39.65 20.17 -36.94
CA PRO A 13 40.59 21.28 -36.89
C PRO A 13 41.03 21.66 -38.30
N VAL A 14 40.97 22.95 -38.61
CA VAL A 14 41.58 23.54 -39.80
C VAL A 14 43.08 23.68 -39.49
N GLU A 15 43.91 22.86 -40.11
CA GLU A 15 45.36 23.08 -40.17
C GLU A 15 45.62 24.35 -40.99
N THR A 16 46.15 25.39 -40.35
CA THR A 16 46.68 26.57 -41.03
C THR A 16 48.19 26.39 -41.15
N SER A 17 48.66 26.29 -42.40
CA SER A 17 50.09 26.22 -42.75
C SER A 17 50.79 27.55 -42.46
N PRO A 18 52.00 27.58 -41.85
CA PRO A 18 52.64 28.79 -41.35
C PRO A 18 53.45 29.59 -42.40
N SER A 19 53.15 29.50 -43.70
CA SER A 19 54.06 30.02 -44.74
C SER A 19 53.70 31.36 -45.40
N ASN A 20 52.65 32.08 -44.98
CA ASN A 20 52.23 33.34 -45.64
C ASN A 20 52.45 34.65 -44.84
N TYR A 21 53.05 34.59 -43.64
CA TYR A 21 53.21 35.78 -42.80
C TYR A 21 54.43 36.67 -43.12
N GLY A 22 55.29 36.27 -44.07
CA GLY A 22 56.53 36.99 -44.36
C GLY A 22 56.34 38.34 -45.08
N GLY A 23 55.31 38.47 -45.92
CA GLY A 23 55.05 39.69 -46.68
C GLY A 23 54.36 40.80 -45.87
N GLU A 24 53.46 40.44 -44.96
CA GLU A 24 52.68 41.39 -44.16
C GLU A 24 53.48 41.98 -42.98
N LEU A 25 54.41 41.19 -42.40
CA LEU A 25 55.30 41.70 -41.35
C LEU A 25 56.28 42.77 -41.88
N ALA A 26 56.80 42.59 -43.10
CA ALA A 26 57.75 43.55 -43.70
C ALA A 26 57.11 44.92 -43.97
N VAL A 27 55.82 44.96 -44.32
CA VAL A 27 55.07 46.21 -44.51
C VAL A 27 54.75 46.87 -43.17
N ALA A 28 54.41 46.09 -42.14
CA ALA A 28 54.15 46.62 -40.79
C ALA A 28 55.42 47.20 -40.13
N GLU A 29 56.58 46.57 -40.35
CA GLU A 29 57.87 47.03 -39.81
C GLU A 29 58.37 48.30 -40.51
N ALA A 30 58.19 48.42 -41.84
CA ALA A 30 58.50 49.63 -42.60
C ALA A 30 57.61 50.84 -42.23
N LEU A 31 56.42 50.60 -41.68
CA LEU A 31 55.49 51.62 -41.18
C LEU A 31 55.65 51.93 -39.68
N GLY A 32 56.63 51.30 -39.00
CA GLY A 32 56.87 51.50 -37.56
C GLY A 32 55.77 50.91 -36.65
N LEU A 33 54.95 49.99 -37.16
CA LEU A 33 53.84 49.38 -36.42
C LEU A 33 54.31 48.10 -35.72
N THR A 34 54.58 48.19 -34.41
CA THR A 34 54.83 47.02 -33.56
C THR A 34 53.51 46.34 -33.21
N PHE A 35 53.24 45.16 -33.77
CA PHE A 35 52.14 44.31 -33.30
C PHE A 35 52.53 43.67 -31.96
N LYS A 36 51.98 44.19 -30.87
CA LYS A 36 52.05 43.57 -29.55
C LYS A 36 51.05 42.41 -29.55
N GLU A 37 51.50 41.19 -29.22
CA GLU A 37 50.59 40.06 -29.03
C GLU A 37 49.41 40.47 -28.13
N PRO A 38 48.15 40.16 -28.51
CA PRO A 38 47.00 40.50 -27.68
C PRO A 38 47.18 39.84 -26.31
N ALA A 39 47.08 40.67 -25.26
CA ALA A 39 47.25 40.21 -23.89
C ALA A 39 46.35 38.99 -23.61
N PRO A 40 46.83 37.99 -22.86
CA PRO A 40 46.03 36.82 -22.52
C PRO A 40 44.73 37.28 -21.87
N LEU A 41 43.61 36.72 -22.34
CA LEU A 41 42.28 37.06 -21.83
C LEU A 41 42.28 36.99 -20.30
N PRO A 42 41.73 38.00 -19.59
CA PRO A 42 41.66 37.97 -18.15
C PRO A 42 40.90 36.72 -17.69
N PRO A 43 41.29 36.11 -16.56
CA PRO A 43 40.60 34.94 -16.04
C PRO A 43 39.11 35.26 -15.88
N PRO A 44 38.21 34.31 -16.22
CA PRO A 44 36.78 34.54 -16.12
C PRO A 44 36.43 34.99 -14.70
N LEU A 45 35.62 36.05 -14.60
CA LEU A 45 35.21 36.61 -13.31
C LEU A 45 34.67 35.50 -12.40
N PRO A 46 35.02 35.50 -11.10
CA PRO A 46 34.50 34.52 -10.16
C PRO A 46 32.98 34.57 -10.21
N ARG A 47 32.33 33.43 -10.47
CA ARG A 47 30.87 33.33 -10.51
C ARG A 47 30.32 33.88 -9.20
N GLN A 48 29.48 34.92 -9.27
CA GLN A 48 28.83 35.43 -8.08
C GLN A 48 28.05 34.30 -7.40
N PRO A 49 28.28 34.04 -6.10
CA PRO A 49 27.54 32.99 -5.40
C PRO A 49 26.05 33.36 -5.48
N ALA A 50 25.22 32.46 -6.02
CA ALA A 50 23.79 32.75 -6.05
C ALA A 50 23.34 32.94 -4.60
N GLN A 51 22.54 33.96 -4.33
CA GLN A 51 22.04 34.22 -2.97
C GLN A 51 21.14 33.08 -2.47
N ASN A 52 20.53 32.29 -3.38
CA ASN A 52 19.56 31.25 -3.06
C ASN A 52 20.20 29.95 -2.53
N PHE A 53 19.85 29.57 -1.29
CA PHE A 53 20.27 28.34 -0.62
C PHE A 53 20.10 27.06 -1.46
N ILE A 54 18.95 26.90 -2.13
CA ILE A 54 18.63 25.71 -2.94
C ILE A 54 19.64 25.56 -4.09
N ALA A 55 19.90 26.66 -4.80
CA ALA A 55 20.82 26.69 -5.94
C ALA A 55 22.27 26.47 -5.49
N ARG A 56 22.69 27.07 -4.38
CA ARG A 56 24.04 26.90 -3.80
C ARG A 56 24.30 25.44 -3.43
N HIS A 57 23.34 24.79 -2.75
CA HIS A 57 23.45 23.37 -2.42
C HIS A 57 23.50 22.52 -3.68
N TRP A 58 22.57 22.72 -4.61
CA TRP A 58 22.54 21.99 -5.88
C TRP A 58 23.86 22.09 -6.63
N ARG A 59 24.51 23.26 -6.67
CA ARG A 59 25.81 23.47 -7.32
C ARG A 59 27.00 22.92 -6.52
N GLY A 60 26.80 22.47 -5.28
CA GLY A 60 27.84 21.93 -4.41
C GLY A 60 28.77 23.00 -3.83
N GLU A 61 28.27 24.23 -3.64
CA GLU A 61 29.06 25.36 -3.12
C GLU A 61 29.26 25.31 -1.60
N PHE A 62 28.52 24.46 -0.90
CA PHE A 62 28.71 24.23 0.53
C PHE A 62 29.79 23.18 0.79
N SER A 63 30.44 23.29 1.95
CA SER A 63 31.41 22.29 2.42
C SER A 63 30.76 20.92 2.55
N LEU A 64 31.53 19.85 2.35
CA LEU A 64 31.03 18.48 2.46
C LEU A 64 30.31 18.21 3.80
N PRO A 65 30.85 18.60 4.97
CA PRO A 65 30.15 18.38 6.25
C PRO A 65 28.78 19.07 6.31
N ARG A 66 28.66 20.31 5.84
CA ARG A 66 27.38 21.03 5.81
C ARG A 66 26.40 20.38 4.84
N SER A 67 26.85 20.08 3.63
CA SER A 67 26.04 19.43 2.60
C SER A 67 25.51 18.08 3.07
N TYR A 68 26.35 17.28 3.74
CA TYR A 68 26.02 15.92 4.17
C TYR A 68 25.18 15.90 5.46
N TRP A 69 25.67 16.50 6.54
CA TRP A 69 25.04 16.38 7.86
C TRP A 69 23.84 17.30 8.01
N ILE A 70 23.92 18.54 7.52
CA ILE A 70 22.88 19.53 7.74
C ILE A 70 21.85 19.47 6.61
N ASN A 71 22.28 19.70 5.37
CA ASN A 71 21.35 19.87 4.25
C ASN A 71 20.71 18.55 3.79
N HIS A 72 21.40 17.42 3.93
CA HIS A 72 20.87 16.11 3.55
C HIS A 72 20.28 15.37 4.77
N LEU A 73 21.07 15.09 5.80
CA LEU A 73 20.60 14.26 6.92
C LEU A 73 19.60 14.98 7.84
N LEU A 74 19.98 16.11 8.44
CA LEU A 74 19.11 16.81 9.41
C LEU A 74 17.86 17.37 8.74
N LEU A 75 18.02 18.08 7.63
CA LEU A 75 16.88 18.62 6.88
C LEU A 75 16.00 17.48 6.32
N GLY A 76 16.61 16.40 5.82
CA GLY A 76 15.88 15.24 5.31
C GLY A 76 15.08 14.52 6.39
N ALA A 77 15.64 14.35 7.59
CA ALA A 77 14.94 13.80 8.74
C ALA A 77 13.74 14.68 9.14
N GLY A 78 13.91 16.01 9.16
CA GLY A 78 12.83 16.96 9.46
C GLY A 78 11.70 16.91 8.42
N VAL A 79 12.04 16.93 7.13
CA VAL A 79 11.07 16.79 6.02
C VAL A 79 10.36 15.44 6.11
N GLY A 80 11.09 14.35 6.28
CA GLY A 80 10.54 13.00 6.40
C GLY A 80 9.58 12.87 7.60
N ALA A 81 9.95 13.38 8.77
CA ALA A 81 9.09 13.38 9.95
C ALA A 81 7.82 14.20 9.73
N THR A 82 7.94 15.40 9.15
CA THR A 82 6.81 16.30 8.88
C THR A 82 5.80 15.65 7.93
N PHE A 83 6.28 15.11 6.81
CA PHE A 83 5.41 14.44 5.84
C PHE A 83 4.87 13.11 6.37
N GLY A 84 5.64 12.37 7.17
CA GLY A 84 5.15 11.15 7.85
C GLY A 84 4.01 11.44 8.82
N VAL A 85 4.12 12.50 9.62
CA VAL A 85 3.04 12.95 10.52
C VAL A 85 1.82 13.40 9.72
N LEU A 86 2.02 14.24 8.70
CA LEU A 86 0.93 14.74 7.85
C LEU A 86 0.20 13.58 7.15
N ALA A 87 0.96 12.65 6.56
CA ALA A 87 0.41 11.45 5.96
C ALA A 87 -0.36 10.62 7.00
N SER A 88 0.15 10.44 8.22
CA SER A 88 -0.56 9.73 9.29
C SER A 88 -1.88 10.40 9.66
N LEU A 89 -1.92 11.74 9.73
CA LEU A 89 -3.13 12.51 10.03
C LEU A 89 -4.17 12.40 8.92
N ILE A 90 -3.76 12.56 7.66
CA ILE A 90 -4.63 12.44 6.49
C ILE A 90 -5.16 11.00 6.38
N ASN A 91 -4.30 10.02 6.64
CA ASN A 91 -4.61 8.61 6.42
C ASN A 91 -5.25 7.91 7.62
N LYS A 92 -5.67 8.64 8.67
CA LYS A 92 -6.45 8.05 9.79
C LYS A 92 -7.69 7.29 9.30
N ASN A 93 -8.35 7.86 8.28
CA ASN A 93 -9.51 7.28 7.61
C ASN A 93 -9.21 6.92 6.14
N ALA A 94 -7.94 6.59 5.82
CA ALA A 94 -7.51 6.33 4.44
C ALA A 94 -8.36 5.27 3.73
N ALA A 95 -8.83 4.27 4.48
CA ALA A 95 -9.66 3.21 3.95
C ALA A 95 -11.10 3.66 3.61
N GLU A 96 -11.54 4.82 4.07
CA GLU A 96 -12.83 5.42 3.72
C GLU A 96 -12.73 6.35 2.50
N GLN A 97 -11.53 6.90 2.26
CA GLN A 97 -11.28 7.91 1.23
C GLN A 97 -10.08 7.51 0.36
N PRO A 98 -10.22 6.44 -0.46
CA PRO A 98 -9.10 5.89 -1.23
C PRO A 98 -8.47 6.89 -2.20
N LEU A 99 -9.24 7.86 -2.73
CA LEU A 99 -8.69 8.94 -3.57
C LEU A 99 -7.75 9.86 -2.80
N LEU A 100 -8.12 10.28 -1.59
CA LEU A 100 -7.24 11.09 -0.75
C LEU A 100 -6.01 10.31 -0.31
N TRP A 101 -6.16 9.02 -0.02
CA TRP A 101 -5.03 8.16 0.31
C TRP A 101 -4.05 8.06 -0.88
N LEU A 102 -4.55 7.86 -2.11
CA LEU A 102 -3.71 7.83 -3.31
C LEU A 102 -3.00 9.16 -3.55
N ALA A 103 -3.71 10.28 -3.42
CA ALA A 103 -3.15 11.62 -3.56
C ALA A 103 -2.06 11.90 -2.52
N SER A 104 -2.31 11.54 -1.25
CA SER A 104 -1.35 11.65 -0.15
C SER A 104 -0.10 10.80 -0.41
N LEU A 105 -0.26 9.57 -0.88
CA LEU A 105 0.83 8.69 -1.24
C LEU A 105 1.68 9.28 -2.39
N ALA A 106 1.02 9.73 -3.46
CA ALA A 106 1.68 10.33 -4.62
C ALA A 106 2.46 11.60 -4.24
N LEU A 107 1.86 12.46 -3.43
CA LEU A 107 2.51 13.67 -2.93
C LEU A 107 3.73 13.33 -2.06
N THR A 108 3.60 12.37 -1.14
CA THR A 108 4.69 11.94 -0.25
C THR A 108 5.89 11.44 -1.04
N TRP A 109 5.67 10.53 -1.99
CA TRP A 109 6.76 9.99 -2.82
C TRP A 109 7.36 11.02 -3.78
N SER A 110 6.55 11.97 -4.28
CA SER A 110 7.05 13.08 -5.08
C SER A 110 7.99 13.97 -4.28
N VAL A 111 7.61 14.34 -3.05
CA VAL A 111 8.44 15.15 -2.16
C VAL A 111 9.74 14.42 -1.79
N ILE A 112 9.66 13.15 -1.40
CA ILE A 112 10.84 12.33 -1.08
C ILE A 112 11.80 12.26 -2.27
N THR A 113 11.28 12.05 -3.49
CA THR A 113 12.10 11.91 -4.70
C THR A 113 12.76 13.23 -5.08
N LEU A 114 12.00 14.33 -5.09
CA LEU A 114 12.53 15.66 -5.41
C LEU A 114 13.59 16.10 -4.38
N PHE A 115 13.31 15.91 -3.09
CA PHE A 115 14.25 16.23 -2.02
C PHE A 115 15.52 15.39 -2.13
N SER A 116 15.39 14.06 -2.27
CA SER A 116 16.54 13.16 -2.35
C SER A 116 17.42 13.48 -3.56
N THR A 117 16.81 13.75 -4.72
CA THR A 117 17.52 14.16 -5.94
C THR A 117 18.31 15.45 -5.72
N TRP A 118 17.65 16.48 -5.18
CA TRP A 118 18.28 17.76 -4.87
C TRP A 118 19.43 17.62 -3.86
N ALA A 119 19.16 16.95 -2.74
CA ALA A 119 20.11 16.80 -1.66
C ALA A 119 21.31 15.95 -2.10
N GLY A 120 21.05 14.83 -2.79
CA GLY A 120 22.06 13.90 -3.28
C GLY A 120 22.99 14.51 -4.33
N ILE A 121 22.47 15.28 -5.29
CA ILE A 121 23.30 15.98 -6.28
C ILE A 121 24.21 17.01 -5.61
N GLY A 122 23.68 17.76 -4.64
CA GLY A 122 24.49 18.73 -3.88
C GLY A 122 25.62 18.07 -3.09
N VAL A 123 25.32 16.98 -2.36
CA VAL A 123 26.34 16.20 -1.65
C VAL A 123 27.36 15.60 -2.62
N TRP A 124 26.93 15.05 -3.75
CA TRP A 124 27.82 14.43 -4.73
C TRP A 124 28.82 15.44 -5.32
N ARG A 125 28.35 16.66 -5.62
CA ARG A 125 29.19 17.75 -6.12
C ARG A 125 30.16 18.26 -5.06
N ALA A 126 29.69 18.48 -3.82
CA ALA A 126 30.55 18.87 -2.70
C ALA A 126 31.62 17.80 -2.40
N ALA A 127 31.25 16.52 -2.41
CA ALA A 127 32.18 15.40 -2.25
C ALA A 127 33.20 15.33 -3.38
N SER A 128 32.80 15.63 -4.62
CA SER A 128 33.71 15.70 -5.77
C SER A 128 34.75 16.80 -5.60
N ALA A 129 34.36 17.98 -5.11
CA ALA A 129 35.28 19.06 -4.77
C ALA A 129 36.22 18.65 -3.61
N TYR A 130 35.69 18.02 -2.57
CA TYR A 130 36.46 17.54 -1.42
C TYR A 130 37.53 16.52 -1.80
N ARG A 131 37.23 15.62 -2.75
CA ARG A 131 38.21 14.67 -3.30
C ARG A 131 39.31 15.37 -4.10
N ARG A 132 38.96 16.38 -4.92
CA ARG A 132 39.93 17.17 -5.69
C ARG A 132 40.89 17.95 -4.78
N ALA A 133 40.44 18.36 -3.61
CA ALA A 133 41.26 18.99 -2.57
C ALA A 133 42.12 17.99 -1.75
N GLY A 134 42.33 16.76 -2.23
CA GLY A 134 43.21 15.77 -1.61
C GLY A 134 42.54 14.81 -0.61
N LYS A 135 41.32 15.11 -0.13
CA LYS A 135 40.62 14.29 0.89
C LYS A 135 39.81 13.15 0.24
N ARG A 136 40.52 12.21 -0.40
CA ARG A 136 39.93 11.16 -1.26
C ARG A 136 39.03 10.16 -0.53
N PHE A 137 39.40 9.72 0.67
CA PHE A 137 38.65 8.73 1.45
C PHE A 137 37.24 9.24 1.80
N TRP A 138 37.14 10.34 2.56
CA TRP A 138 35.87 10.90 3.02
C TRP A 138 34.93 11.33 1.89
N GLY A 139 35.48 11.94 0.84
CA GLY A 139 34.67 12.26 -0.33
C GLY A 139 34.24 11.03 -1.13
N GLY A 140 35.01 9.94 -1.10
CA GLY A 140 34.61 8.65 -1.65
C GLY A 140 33.48 8.01 -0.84
N ALA A 141 33.64 7.92 0.47
CA ALA A 141 32.64 7.39 1.40
C ALA A 141 31.29 8.12 1.27
N ALA A 142 31.30 9.46 1.24
CA ALA A 142 30.09 10.25 1.03
C ALA A 142 29.39 9.89 -0.30
N LYS A 143 30.13 9.78 -1.40
CA LYS A 143 29.55 9.36 -2.69
C LYS A 143 28.95 7.96 -2.63
N THR A 144 29.65 7.00 -2.04
CA THR A 144 29.13 5.64 -1.88
C THR A 144 27.82 5.62 -1.10
N THR A 145 27.73 6.35 0.02
CA THR A 145 26.47 6.41 0.80
C THR A 145 25.32 7.05 0.02
N ILE A 146 25.59 8.08 -0.78
CA ILE A 146 24.57 8.70 -1.64
C ILE A 146 24.13 7.75 -2.75
N ALA A 147 25.05 7.01 -3.37
CA ALA A 147 24.70 6.00 -4.37
C ALA A 147 23.82 4.89 -3.77
N LEU A 148 24.17 4.36 -2.60
CA LEU A 148 23.36 3.38 -1.89
C LEU A 148 21.98 3.95 -1.49
N GLY A 149 21.92 5.20 -1.06
CA GLY A 149 20.66 5.89 -0.76
C GLY A 149 19.75 6.03 -1.98
N MET A 150 20.32 6.36 -3.14
CA MET A 150 19.56 6.44 -4.40
C MET A 150 19.08 5.06 -4.86
N LEU A 151 19.90 4.02 -4.73
CA LEU A 151 19.47 2.65 -5.01
C LEU A 151 18.32 2.22 -4.07
N ASN A 152 18.41 2.55 -2.79
CA ASN A 152 17.35 2.28 -1.83
C ASN A 152 16.07 3.07 -2.13
N LEU A 153 16.18 4.32 -2.62
CA LEU A 153 15.03 5.11 -3.07
C LEU A 153 14.35 4.44 -4.27
N VAL A 154 15.12 4.03 -5.28
CA VAL A 154 14.58 3.30 -6.44
C VAL A 154 13.91 2.00 -6.01
N TYR A 155 14.57 1.22 -5.16
CA TYR A 155 13.98 0.01 -4.57
C TYR A 155 12.65 0.34 -3.87
N SER A 156 12.62 1.37 -3.04
CA SER A 156 11.40 1.74 -2.31
C SER A 156 10.28 2.19 -3.25
N ILE A 157 10.58 2.90 -4.33
CA ILE A 157 9.56 3.24 -5.34
C ILE A 157 8.99 1.97 -5.98
N LEU A 158 9.85 1.04 -6.39
CA LEU A 158 9.47 -0.19 -7.09
C LEU A 158 8.71 -1.19 -6.21
N PHE A 159 9.09 -1.31 -4.94
CA PHE A 159 8.60 -2.36 -4.04
C PHE A 159 7.68 -1.86 -2.92
N VAL A 160 7.58 -0.54 -2.71
CA VAL A 160 6.69 0.08 -1.71
C VAL A 160 5.67 0.99 -2.41
N ALA A 161 6.12 2.06 -3.08
CA ALA A 161 5.25 3.09 -3.63
C ALA A 161 4.31 2.56 -4.73
N ILE A 162 4.87 1.93 -5.77
CA ILE A 162 4.12 1.42 -6.91
C ILE A 162 3.15 0.31 -6.49
N PRO A 163 3.56 -0.70 -5.70
CA PRO A 163 2.63 -1.70 -5.21
C PRO A 163 1.52 -1.06 -4.38
N GLN A 164 1.81 -0.18 -3.42
CA GLN A 164 0.77 0.49 -2.64
C GLN A 164 -0.22 1.24 -3.52
N ALA A 165 0.26 2.06 -4.46
CA ALA A 165 -0.59 2.78 -5.41
C ALA A 165 -1.47 1.83 -6.24
N SER A 166 -0.90 0.73 -6.74
CA SER A 166 -1.66 -0.33 -7.43
C SER A 166 -2.78 -0.89 -6.56
N GLY A 167 -2.54 -1.06 -5.25
CA GLY A 167 -3.51 -1.61 -4.31
C GLY A 167 -4.66 -0.65 -4.07
N ILE A 168 -4.36 0.64 -4.02
CA ILE A 168 -5.37 1.70 -3.88
C ILE A 168 -6.18 1.84 -5.18
N CYS A 169 -5.53 1.78 -6.35
CA CYS A 169 -6.22 1.78 -7.63
C CYS A 169 -7.16 0.57 -7.79
N GLU A 170 -6.79 -0.60 -7.23
CA GLU A 170 -7.67 -1.77 -7.22
C GLU A 170 -8.92 -1.55 -6.36
N ILE A 171 -8.78 -0.87 -5.22
CA ILE A 171 -9.93 -0.45 -4.39
C ILE A 171 -10.84 0.48 -5.19
N LEU A 172 -10.28 1.50 -5.84
CA LEU A 172 -11.02 2.45 -6.67
C LEU A 172 -11.71 1.78 -7.87
N ALA A 173 -11.12 0.72 -8.40
CA ALA A 173 -11.70 -0.09 -9.48
C ALA A 173 -12.75 -1.11 -9.00
N GLY A 174 -13.11 -1.09 -7.71
CA GLY A 174 -14.18 -1.91 -7.12
C GLY A 174 -13.73 -3.27 -6.61
N ASP A 175 -12.45 -3.46 -6.28
CA ASP A 175 -11.94 -4.68 -5.62
C ASP A 175 -12.25 -6.00 -6.38
N LYS A 176 -12.13 -5.99 -7.72
CA LYS A 176 -12.49 -7.12 -8.59
C LYS A 176 -11.83 -8.47 -8.27
N ARG A 177 -10.76 -8.48 -7.45
CA ARG A 177 -10.10 -9.71 -6.98
C ARG A 177 -10.81 -10.38 -5.81
N LEU A 178 -11.65 -9.64 -5.09
CA LEU A 178 -12.49 -10.18 -4.03
C LEU A 178 -13.75 -10.77 -4.66
N ALA A 179 -14.25 -11.86 -4.09
CA ALA A 179 -15.54 -12.40 -4.50
C ALA A 179 -16.63 -11.34 -4.28
N ALA A 180 -17.59 -11.24 -5.21
CA ALA A 180 -18.73 -10.33 -5.04
C ALA A 180 -19.46 -10.66 -3.73
N HIS A 181 -19.77 -9.64 -2.93
CA HIS A 181 -20.58 -9.81 -1.73
C HIS A 181 -22.05 -9.95 -2.09
N GLN A 182 -22.79 -10.63 -1.23
CA GLN A 182 -24.23 -10.75 -1.34
C GLN A 182 -24.87 -10.67 0.04
N PHE A 183 -25.96 -9.92 0.12
CA PHE A 183 -26.87 -9.90 1.26
C PHE A 183 -28.18 -10.58 0.89
N LYS A 184 -28.63 -11.53 1.71
CA LYS A 184 -29.97 -12.13 1.62
C LYS A 184 -30.68 -12.02 2.94
N VAL A 185 -31.95 -11.67 2.89
CA VAL A 185 -32.81 -11.64 4.06
C VAL A 185 -33.50 -12.99 4.19
N LEU A 186 -33.34 -13.63 5.35
CA LEU A 186 -33.88 -14.95 5.66
C LEU A 186 -34.77 -14.90 6.89
N ASN A 187 -35.52 -15.97 7.10
CA ASN A 187 -36.34 -16.20 8.29
C ASN A 187 -37.22 -14.98 8.64
N ASN A 188 -38.01 -14.55 7.65
CA ASN A 188 -38.92 -13.40 7.72
C ASN A 188 -38.27 -12.10 8.24
N GLY A 189 -37.02 -11.83 7.85
CA GLY A 189 -36.31 -10.60 8.23
C GLY A 189 -35.46 -10.69 9.49
N THR A 190 -35.48 -11.83 10.20
CA THR A 190 -34.71 -11.96 11.45
C THR A 190 -33.24 -12.33 11.24
N VAL A 191 -32.89 -12.87 10.06
CA VAL A 191 -31.53 -13.27 9.72
C VAL A 191 -31.07 -12.54 8.46
N LEU A 192 -29.96 -11.82 8.58
CA LEU A 192 -29.25 -11.26 7.43
C LEU A 192 -28.10 -12.19 7.06
N ASP A 193 -28.19 -12.85 5.91
CA ASP A 193 -27.13 -13.68 5.37
C ASP A 193 -26.15 -12.82 4.58
N PHE A 194 -24.88 -12.89 4.94
CA PHE A 194 -23.77 -12.20 4.31
C PHE A 194 -22.76 -13.24 3.80
N SER A 195 -22.63 -13.32 2.47
CA SER A 195 -21.64 -14.14 1.80
C SER A 195 -20.75 -13.35 0.83
N GLY A 196 -19.62 -13.92 0.46
CA GLY A 196 -18.69 -13.34 -0.52
C GLY A 196 -17.52 -12.57 0.12
N GLY A 197 -16.88 -11.70 -0.66
CA GLY A 197 -15.75 -10.88 -0.20
C GLY A 197 -16.20 -9.67 0.62
N ILE A 198 -15.27 -9.02 1.30
CA ILE A 198 -15.49 -7.74 1.98
C ILE A 198 -14.76 -6.66 1.19
N SER A 199 -15.40 -6.07 0.18
CA SER A 199 -14.83 -5.02 -0.66
C SER A 199 -15.11 -3.63 -0.09
N PHE A 200 -14.45 -2.61 -0.65
CA PHE A 200 -14.78 -1.23 -0.37
C PHE A 200 -16.26 -0.93 -0.69
N GLY A 201 -16.99 -0.38 0.29
CA GLY A 201 -18.41 -0.06 0.19
C GLY A 201 -19.34 -1.13 0.75
N THR A 202 -18.87 -2.36 1.00
CA THR A 202 -19.68 -3.42 1.62
C THR A 202 -20.24 -2.98 2.98
N ALA A 203 -19.46 -2.23 3.79
CA ALA A 203 -19.95 -1.74 5.08
C ALA A 203 -21.09 -0.72 4.92
N LYS A 204 -21.04 0.11 3.88
CA LYS A 204 -22.07 1.12 3.62
C LYS A 204 -23.38 0.49 3.17
N GLU A 205 -23.30 -0.54 2.34
CA GLU A 205 -24.47 -1.32 1.94
C GLU A 205 -25.06 -2.09 3.12
N PHE A 206 -24.22 -2.73 3.94
CA PHE A 206 -24.64 -3.39 5.17
C PHE A 206 -25.34 -2.42 6.14
N GLU A 207 -24.81 -1.21 6.33
CA GLU A 207 -25.44 -0.16 7.14
C GLU A 207 -26.83 0.21 6.59
N THR A 208 -26.94 0.38 5.28
CA THR A 208 -28.22 0.69 4.59
C THR A 208 -29.24 -0.40 4.82
N MET A 209 -28.83 -1.67 4.67
CA MET A 209 -29.67 -2.83 4.93
C MET A 209 -30.15 -2.87 6.39
N LEU A 210 -29.26 -2.69 7.36
CA LEU A 210 -29.66 -2.66 8.77
C LEU A 210 -30.61 -1.49 9.09
N LYS A 211 -30.40 -0.31 8.49
CA LYS A 211 -31.33 0.83 8.68
C LYS A 211 -32.73 0.55 8.13
N ALA A 212 -32.86 -0.28 7.10
CA ALA A 212 -34.15 -0.66 6.53
C ALA A 212 -34.84 -1.82 7.26
N MET A 213 -34.16 -2.50 8.20
CA MET A 213 -34.68 -3.70 8.87
C MET A 213 -34.53 -3.63 10.39
N ASP A 214 -35.66 -3.53 11.10
CA ASP A 214 -35.67 -3.43 12.57
C ASP A 214 -35.69 -4.78 13.29
N ASN A 215 -36.05 -5.84 12.59
CA ASN A 215 -36.23 -7.18 13.14
C ASN A 215 -35.01 -8.09 13.01
N VAL A 216 -33.95 -7.67 12.33
CA VAL A 216 -32.71 -8.46 12.24
C VAL A 216 -32.17 -8.71 13.65
N ARG A 217 -31.84 -9.97 13.93
CA ARG A 217 -31.24 -10.42 15.20
C ARG A 217 -29.93 -11.14 14.99
N THR A 218 -29.73 -11.76 13.82
CA THR A 218 -28.54 -12.56 13.53
C THR A 218 -27.98 -12.22 12.15
N VAL A 219 -26.66 -12.09 12.08
CA VAL A 219 -25.90 -12.04 10.83
C VAL A 219 -25.27 -13.40 10.58
N ARG A 220 -25.69 -14.09 9.52
CA ARG A 220 -25.07 -15.34 9.09
C ARG A 220 -23.92 -15.03 8.14
N LEU A 221 -22.74 -15.61 8.38
CA LEU A 221 -21.50 -15.24 7.70
C LEU A 221 -20.92 -16.42 6.92
N ASN A 222 -20.58 -16.17 5.65
CA ASN A 222 -19.80 -17.08 4.81
C ASN A 222 -18.83 -16.31 3.91
N SER A 223 -17.60 -16.04 4.40
CA SER A 223 -16.68 -15.14 3.72
C SER A 223 -15.21 -15.54 3.89
N ASN A 224 -14.43 -15.33 2.83
CA ASN A 224 -12.97 -15.45 2.85
C ASN A 224 -12.26 -14.18 3.36
N GLY A 225 -13.02 -13.15 3.73
CA GLY A 225 -12.51 -11.87 4.19
C GLY A 225 -12.35 -10.84 3.07
N GLY A 226 -11.44 -9.88 3.27
CA GLY A 226 -11.28 -8.73 2.41
C GLY A 226 -10.68 -7.54 3.16
N ARG A 227 -11.22 -6.35 2.91
CA ARG A 227 -10.74 -5.09 3.46
C ARG A 227 -11.03 -5.00 4.97
N ILE A 228 -9.96 -4.96 5.77
CA ILE A 228 -10.03 -4.90 7.25
C ILE A 228 -10.88 -3.72 7.75
N ALA A 229 -10.73 -2.53 7.16
CA ALA A 229 -11.48 -1.36 7.60
C ALA A 229 -12.99 -1.52 7.39
N GLU A 230 -13.42 -2.11 6.27
CA GLU A 230 -14.83 -2.40 6.02
C GLU A 230 -15.35 -3.46 6.97
N ALA A 231 -14.56 -4.51 7.23
CA ALA A 231 -14.90 -5.53 8.21
C ALA A 231 -15.04 -4.97 9.64
N GLN A 232 -14.19 -4.01 10.03
CA GLN A 232 -14.27 -3.31 11.32
C GLN A 232 -15.56 -2.50 11.44
N LYS A 233 -15.92 -1.72 10.41
CA LYS A 233 -17.20 -0.99 10.40
C LYS A 233 -18.41 -1.91 10.52
N ILE A 234 -18.42 -3.03 9.79
CA ILE A 234 -19.50 -4.03 9.89
C ILE A 234 -19.54 -4.62 11.30
N SER A 235 -18.38 -4.97 11.88
CA SER A 235 -18.26 -5.46 13.25
C SER A 235 -18.84 -4.46 14.27
N ASP A 236 -18.52 -3.17 14.13
CA ASP A 236 -19.02 -2.12 14.99
C ASP A 236 -20.54 -1.92 14.85
N LEU A 237 -21.08 -1.99 13.63
CA LEU A 237 -22.53 -1.94 13.38
C LEU A 237 -23.26 -3.13 14.01
N ILE A 238 -22.72 -4.34 13.89
CA ILE A 238 -23.25 -5.56 14.52
C ILE A 238 -23.27 -5.40 16.04
N ARG A 239 -22.15 -4.94 16.62
CA ARG A 239 -21.99 -4.73 18.06
C ARG A 239 -22.95 -3.65 18.58
N ALA A 240 -23.05 -2.52 17.89
CA ALA A 240 -23.93 -1.41 18.24
C ALA A 240 -25.42 -1.82 18.26
N ARG A 241 -25.83 -2.74 17.38
CA ARG A 241 -27.19 -3.28 17.36
C ARG A 241 -27.39 -4.52 18.25
N GLY A 242 -26.35 -4.98 18.94
CA GLY A 242 -26.41 -6.17 19.80
C GLY A 242 -26.76 -7.46 19.04
N LEU A 243 -26.45 -7.54 17.75
CA LEU A 243 -26.79 -8.68 16.90
C LEU A 243 -25.94 -9.90 17.26
N SER A 244 -26.46 -11.08 16.96
CA SER A 244 -25.68 -12.33 16.99
C SER A 244 -24.97 -12.53 15.64
N THR A 245 -23.84 -13.24 15.65
CA THR A 245 -23.17 -13.70 14.44
C THR A 245 -23.18 -15.23 14.40
N TYR A 246 -23.36 -15.79 13.20
CA TYR A 246 -23.41 -17.24 13.00
C TYR A 246 -22.66 -17.67 11.74
N VAL A 247 -21.69 -18.58 11.89
CA VAL A 247 -20.93 -19.11 10.75
C VAL A 247 -21.37 -20.55 10.48
N THR A 248 -21.84 -20.82 9.25
CA THR A 248 -22.31 -22.14 8.82
C THR A 248 -21.33 -22.89 7.92
N GLN A 249 -20.34 -22.20 7.34
CA GLN A 249 -19.32 -22.84 6.49
C GLN A 249 -17.94 -22.32 6.86
N GLN A 250 -17.62 -21.08 6.50
CA GLN A 250 -16.31 -20.51 6.75
C GLN A 250 -16.37 -19.00 6.99
N CYS A 251 -15.52 -18.53 7.89
CA CYS A 251 -15.27 -17.12 8.07
C CYS A 251 -13.77 -16.92 8.30
N ALA A 252 -13.06 -16.45 7.28
CA ALA A 252 -11.60 -16.35 7.27
C ALA A 252 -11.12 -14.90 7.15
N SER A 253 -9.89 -14.65 7.60
CA SER A 253 -9.23 -13.34 7.50
C SER A 253 -10.12 -12.24 8.12
N ALA A 254 -10.33 -11.13 7.41
CA ALA A 254 -11.17 -10.02 7.84
C ALA A 254 -12.61 -10.42 8.20
N CYS A 255 -13.15 -11.55 7.72
CA CYS A 255 -14.46 -12.02 8.18
C CYS A 255 -14.48 -12.28 9.69
N THR A 256 -13.37 -12.77 10.27
CA THR A 256 -13.29 -13.02 11.72
C THR A 256 -13.49 -11.74 12.53
N ILE A 257 -13.11 -10.58 11.98
CA ILE A 257 -13.37 -9.26 12.56
C ILE A 257 -14.87 -9.00 12.63
N VAL A 258 -15.60 -9.26 11.53
CA VAL A 258 -17.06 -9.14 11.46
C VAL A 258 -17.72 -10.06 12.48
N PHE A 259 -17.30 -11.32 12.51
CA PHE A 259 -17.82 -12.34 13.42
C PHE A 259 -17.70 -11.93 14.89
N LEU A 260 -16.56 -11.37 15.28
CA LEU A 260 -16.29 -10.93 16.65
C LEU A 260 -17.21 -9.79 17.13
N GLY A 261 -17.85 -9.06 16.22
CA GLY A 261 -18.82 -8.02 16.57
C GLY A 261 -20.12 -8.55 17.20
N GLY A 262 -20.38 -9.86 17.07
CA GLY A 262 -21.59 -10.49 17.58
C GLY A 262 -21.65 -10.57 19.11
N LYS A 263 -22.80 -10.24 19.69
CA LYS A 263 -23.08 -10.45 21.12
C LYS A 263 -23.07 -11.94 21.47
N GLN A 264 -23.72 -12.75 20.64
CA GLN A 264 -23.60 -14.20 20.64
C GLN A 264 -22.92 -14.63 19.34
N ARG A 265 -21.99 -15.58 19.44
CA ARG A 265 -21.06 -15.96 18.37
C ARG A 265 -21.16 -17.46 18.15
N TYR A 266 -22.04 -17.86 17.25
CA TYR A 266 -22.34 -19.25 16.95
C TYR A 266 -21.44 -19.77 15.82
N LEU A 267 -20.94 -20.99 15.98
CA LEU A 267 -20.19 -21.69 14.93
C LEU A 267 -20.81 -23.07 14.72
N LEU A 268 -21.23 -23.38 13.49
CA LEU A 268 -21.69 -24.73 13.16
C LEU A 268 -20.52 -25.73 13.34
N SER A 269 -20.79 -26.94 13.82
CA SER A 269 -19.74 -27.92 14.14
C SER A 269 -18.94 -28.40 12.91
N THR A 270 -19.44 -28.17 11.70
CA THR A 270 -18.73 -28.43 10.44
C THR A 270 -18.03 -27.18 9.88
N ALA A 271 -18.24 -26.01 10.48
CA ALA A 271 -17.66 -24.75 10.04
C ALA A 271 -16.29 -24.47 10.66
N ARG A 272 -15.59 -23.47 10.12
CA ARG A 272 -14.24 -23.05 10.55
C ARG A 272 -14.03 -21.54 10.54
N LEU A 273 -13.19 -21.07 11.47
CA LEU A 273 -12.68 -19.71 11.54
C LEU A 273 -11.20 -19.71 11.19
N GLY A 274 -10.78 -18.82 10.28
CA GLY A 274 -9.39 -18.74 9.82
C GLY A 274 -8.74 -17.40 10.12
N PHE A 275 -7.52 -17.42 10.69
CA PHE A 275 -6.75 -16.23 11.06
C PHE A 275 -5.40 -16.20 10.34
N HIS A 276 -4.95 -15.00 9.97
CA HIS A 276 -3.60 -14.72 9.49
C HIS A 276 -3.27 -13.24 9.73
N GLN A 277 -1.99 -12.87 9.56
CA GLN A 277 -1.56 -11.48 9.73
C GLN A 277 -2.16 -10.52 8.68
N PRO A 278 -2.50 -9.27 9.05
CA PRO A 278 -2.98 -8.27 8.11
C PRO A 278 -1.99 -8.05 6.97
N TYR A 279 -2.45 -7.80 5.75
CA TYR A 279 -1.55 -7.55 4.62
C TYR A 279 -2.15 -6.55 3.62
N PHE A 280 -1.25 -5.80 2.99
CA PHE A 280 -1.50 -4.87 1.92
C PHE A 280 -0.22 -4.77 1.11
N ARG A 281 -0.36 -4.70 -0.20
CA ARG A 281 0.80 -4.72 -1.11
C ARG A 281 1.69 -3.50 -0.89
N GLY A 282 2.99 -3.73 -0.91
CA GLY A 282 3.99 -2.69 -0.68
C GLY A 282 4.06 -2.19 0.77
N MET A 283 3.51 -2.92 1.75
CA MET A 283 3.81 -2.62 3.14
C MET A 283 5.29 -2.84 3.44
N THR A 284 5.89 -1.90 4.18
CA THR A 284 7.23 -2.11 4.74
C THR A 284 7.15 -3.09 5.92
N VAL A 285 8.30 -3.62 6.35
CA VAL A 285 8.38 -4.47 7.57
C VAL A 285 7.83 -3.73 8.79
N ASN A 286 8.06 -2.43 8.89
CA ASN A 286 7.54 -1.63 9.99
C ASN A 286 6.02 -1.46 9.91
N ASP A 287 5.46 -1.18 8.72
CA ASP A 287 4.01 -1.06 8.54
C ASP A 287 3.31 -2.37 8.90
N GLN A 288 3.87 -3.50 8.44
CA GLN A 288 3.41 -4.84 8.74
C GLN A 288 3.40 -5.11 10.26
N ARG A 289 4.49 -4.78 10.95
CA ARG A 289 4.60 -4.92 12.42
C ARG A 289 3.56 -4.08 13.14
N VAL A 290 3.36 -2.82 12.72
CA VAL A 290 2.36 -1.92 13.31
C VAL A 290 0.94 -2.45 13.08
N ALA A 291 0.66 -2.97 11.88
CA ALA A 291 -0.63 -3.56 11.56
C ALA A 291 -0.92 -4.81 12.41
N ILE A 292 0.06 -5.71 12.56
CA ILE A 292 -0.04 -6.90 13.43
C ILE A 292 -0.30 -6.48 14.89
N ALA A 293 0.45 -5.51 15.41
CA ALA A 293 0.28 -5.04 16.78
C ALA A 293 -1.13 -4.44 17.00
N ARG A 294 -1.62 -3.66 16.04
CA ARG A 294 -2.99 -3.10 16.08
C ARG A 294 -4.05 -4.20 16.06
N GLU A 295 -3.87 -5.22 15.22
CA GLU A 295 -4.81 -6.33 15.13
C GLU A 295 -4.80 -7.20 16.40
N ALA A 296 -3.62 -7.46 16.97
CA ALA A 296 -3.50 -8.16 18.24
C ALA A 296 -4.16 -7.38 19.39
N ALA A 297 -3.99 -6.05 19.44
CA ALA A 297 -4.68 -5.20 20.41
C ALA A 297 -6.21 -5.23 20.22
N ARG A 298 -6.68 -5.27 18.97
CA ARG A 298 -8.11 -5.38 18.65
C ARG A 298 -8.68 -6.72 19.15
N LEU A 299 -8.00 -7.84 18.88
CA LEU A 299 -8.44 -9.16 19.37
C LEU A 299 -8.54 -9.18 20.90
N GLN A 300 -7.58 -8.58 21.60
CA GLN A 300 -7.62 -8.44 23.06
C GLN A 300 -8.79 -7.57 23.55
N HIS A 301 -9.14 -6.51 22.81
CA HIS A 301 -10.34 -5.71 23.11
C HIS A 301 -11.64 -6.52 23.01
N PHE A 302 -11.67 -7.60 22.22
CA PHE A 302 -12.78 -8.56 22.19
C PHE A 302 -12.71 -9.63 23.30
N GLY A 303 -11.77 -9.51 24.24
CA GLY A 303 -11.62 -10.41 25.38
C GLY A 303 -10.78 -11.67 25.11
N LEU A 304 -10.12 -11.76 23.95
CA LEU A 304 -9.25 -12.89 23.62
C LEU A 304 -7.90 -12.73 24.32
N SER A 305 -7.24 -13.83 24.67
CA SER A 305 -5.92 -13.76 25.31
C SER A 305 -4.87 -13.15 24.38
N ASN A 306 -3.84 -12.54 24.96
CA ASN A 306 -2.67 -12.07 24.20
C ASN A 306 -1.99 -13.22 23.43
N ALA A 307 -1.94 -14.44 24.01
CA ALA A 307 -1.38 -15.61 23.34
C ALA A 307 -2.17 -15.99 22.08
N PHE A 308 -3.50 -16.03 22.16
CA PHE A 308 -4.34 -16.28 20.99
C PHE A 308 -4.21 -15.14 19.98
N ALA A 309 -4.20 -13.89 20.43
CA ALA A 309 -4.06 -12.72 19.55
C ALA A 309 -2.74 -12.73 18.75
N GLN A 310 -1.63 -13.12 19.38
CA GLN A 310 -0.35 -13.30 18.69
C GLN A 310 -0.40 -14.46 17.71
N ARG A 311 -0.95 -15.62 18.11
CA ARG A 311 -1.08 -16.80 17.26
C ARG A 311 -1.98 -16.56 16.05
N ALA A 312 -3.07 -15.82 16.23
CA ALA A 312 -3.97 -15.37 15.16
C ALA A 312 -3.26 -14.57 14.08
N ASN A 313 -2.20 -13.85 14.46
CA ASN A 313 -1.38 -13.05 13.55
C ASN A 313 -0.04 -13.72 13.16
N ALA A 314 0.17 -15.00 13.50
CA ALA A 314 1.43 -15.67 13.19
C ALA A 314 1.46 -16.25 11.77
N ALA A 315 0.32 -16.68 11.23
CA ALA A 315 0.27 -17.22 9.87
C ALA A 315 0.63 -16.13 8.83
N SER A 316 1.38 -16.52 7.79
CA SER A 316 1.77 -15.63 6.69
C SER A 316 0.55 -15.10 5.93
N PRO A 317 0.67 -13.99 5.16
CA PRO A 317 -0.44 -13.47 4.37
C PRO A 317 -1.06 -14.46 3.37
N SER A 318 -0.27 -15.45 2.91
CA SER A 318 -0.71 -16.52 2.02
C SER A 318 -1.14 -17.79 2.75
N GLY A 319 -0.86 -17.88 4.06
CA GLY A 319 -1.24 -18.98 4.92
C GLY A 319 -2.54 -18.70 5.67
N MET A 320 -2.98 -19.69 6.44
CA MET A 320 -4.14 -19.56 7.32
C MET A 320 -3.98 -20.50 8.50
N TRP A 321 -4.23 -20.00 9.70
CA TRP A 321 -4.38 -20.83 10.89
C TRP A 321 -5.85 -21.02 11.21
N PHE A 322 -6.27 -22.28 11.34
CA PHE A 322 -7.61 -22.67 11.74
C PHE A 322 -7.53 -23.29 13.15
N PRO A 323 -7.94 -22.57 14.20
CA PRO A 323 -7.91 -23.09 15.57
C PRO A 323 -8.92 -24.23 15.74
N GLU A 324 -8.65 -25.11 16.71
CA GLU A 324 -9.62 -26.13 17.11
C GLU A 324 -10.85 -25.50 17.78
N LYS A 325 -12.00 -26.17 17.69
CA LYS A 325 -13.26 -25.66 18.28
C LYS A 325 -13.18 -25.52 19.81
N SER A 326 -12.46 -26.42 20.46
CA SER A 326 -12.15 -26.37 21.89
C SER A 326 -11.38 -25.11 22.26
N GLU A 327 -10.36 -24.74 21.47
CA GLU A 327 -9.59 -23.51 21.62
C GLU A 327 -10.46 -22.28 21.37
N LEU A 328 -11.30 -22.29 20.32
CA LEU A 328 -12.23 -21.19 20.03
C LEU A 328 -13.22 -20.94 21.18
N LEU A 329 -13.70 -21.99 21.84
CA LEU A 329 -14.57 -21.89 23.01
C LEU A 329 -13.82 -21.35 24.23
N ARG A 330 -12.64 -21.92 24.52
CA ARG A 330 -11.80 -21.54 25.66
C ARG A 330 -11.33 -20.09 25.59
N GLU A 331 -11.01 -19.62 24.40
CA GLU A 331 -10.56 -18.24 24.13
C GLU A 331 -11.74 -17.27 23.94
N HIS A 332 -12.96 -17.74 24.16
CA HIS A 332 -14.19 -16.98 23.96
C HIS A 332 -14.25 -16.31 22.58
N VAL A 333 -13.74 -16.96 21.54
CA VAL A 333 -13.92 -16.53 20.15
C VAL A 333 -15.35 -16.85 19.70
N VAL A 334 -15.82 -18.04 20.04
CA VAL A 334 -17.19 -18.50 19.86
C VAL A 334 -17.86 -18.63 21.22
N THR A 335 -19.14 -18.30 21.33
CA THR A 335 -19.92 -18.51 22.56
C THR A 335 -20.59 -19.87 22.58
N MET A 336 -20.83 -20.47 21.42
CA MET A 336 -21.48 -21.79 21.32
C MET A 336 -21.13 -22.46 19.98
N ILE A 337 -20.90 -23.78 20.06
CA ILE A 337 -20.85 -24.66 18.88
C ILE A 337 -22.24 -25.24 18.65
N VAL A 338 -22.77 -25.07 17.45
CA VAL A 338 -24.10 -25.55 17.06
C VAL A 338 -23.93 -26.87 16.29
N MET A 339 -24.66 -27.91 16.69
CA MET A 339 -24.70 -29.16 15.94
C MET A 339 -25.70 -29.06 14.77
N PRO A 340 -25.42 -29.67 13.61
CA PRO A 340 -26.40 -29.76 12.54
C PRO A 340 -27.69 -30.41 13.06
N GLN A 341 -28.83 -29.79 12.80
CA GLN A 341 -30.09 -30.49 13.02
C GLN A 341 -30.24 -31.58 11.94
N PRO A 342 -30.69 -32.79 12.29
CA PRO A 342 -31.10 -33.77 11.29
C PRO A 342 -32.12 -33.12 10.36
N ALA A 343 -31.99 -33.31 9.04
CA ALA A 343 -32.98 -32.82 8.11
C ALA A 343 -34.37 -33.31 8.55
N LYS A 344 -35.34 -32.40 8.69
CA LYS A 344 -36.74 -32.77 8.94
C LYS A 344 -37.12 -33.75 7.82
N GLN A 345 -37.33 -35.02 8.16
CA GLN A 345 -37.81 -36.01 7.20
C GLN A 345 -39.09 -35.44 6.59
N ALA A 346 -39.15 -35.40 5.24
CA ALA A 346 -40.38 -35.09 4.55
C ALA A 346 -41.47 -36.07 5.07
N PRO A 347 -42.73 -35.62 5.25
CA PRO A 347 -43.78 -36.54 5.66
C PRO A 347 -43.81 -37.70 4.67
N VAL A 348 -43.62 -38.91 5.18
CA VAL A 348 -43.78 -40.14 4.40
C VAL A 348 -45.23 -40.14 3.93
N THR A 349 -45.47 -39.81 2.66
CA THR A 349 -46.76 -40.03 2.03
C THR A 349 -47.08 -41.51 2.14
N ALA A 350 -48.14 -41.85 2.86
CA ALA A 350 -48.63 -43.21 2.99
C ALA A 350 -48.85 -43.83 1.60
N PRO A 351 -48.60 -45.14 1.40
CA PRO A 351 -48.87 -45.77 0.13
C PRO A 351 -50.37 -45.68 -0.17
N VAL A 352 -50.71 -45.16 -1.35
CA VAL A 352 -52.06 -45.27 -1.90
C VAL A 352 -52.32 -46.76 -2.11
N LEU A 353 -53.25 -47.33 -1.33
CA LEU A 353 -53.83 -48.63 -1.62
C LEU A 353 -54.53 -48.54 -2.99
N GLN A 354 -53.88 -49.05 -4.02
CA GLN A 354 -54.50 -49.28 -5.32
C GLN A 354 -55.52 -50.41 -5.13
N ALA A 355 -56.80 -50.06 -5.24
CA ALA A 355 -57.89 -51.03 -5.30
C ALA A 355 -57.71 -51.89 -6.56
N ALA A 356 -57.35 -53.15 -6.38
CA ALA A 356 -57.40 -54.15 -7.42
C ALA A 356 -58.88 -54.42 -7.78
N GLN A 357 -59.30 -53.98 -8.95
CA GLN A 357 -60.56 -54.41 -9.56
C GLN A 357 -60.41 -55.88 -9.98
N ALA A 358 -61.15 -56.76 -9.32
CA ALA A 358 -61.33 -58.14 -9.74
C ALA A 358 -62.24 -58.16 -10.98
N VAL A 359 -61.69 -58.56 -12.12
CA VAL A 359 -62.44 -58.94 -13.32
C VAL A 359 -62.68 -60.45 -13.25
N TYR A 360 -63.94 -60.86 -13.14
CA TYR A 360 -64.42 -62.17 -13.57
C TYR A 360 -65.49 -61.93 -14.65
N PRO A 361 -65.44 -62.67 -15.76
CA PRO A 361 -66.56 -63.56 -16.01
C PRO A 361 -66.11 -64.90 -16.63
N GLY A 362 -66.46 -65.99 -15.94
CA GLY A 362 -66.54 -67.32 -16.53
C GLY A 362 -67.93 -67.86 -16.24
N GLY A 363 -68.83 -67.76 -17.22
CA GLY A 363 -70.13 -68.43 -17.20
C GLY A 363 -69.95 -69.93 -17.41
N ALA A 364 -70.69 -70.72 -16.65
CA ALA A 364 -70.86 -72.15 -16.86
C ALA A 364 -71.97 -72.40 -17.90
N LEU A 365 -71.95 -73.63 -18.43
CA LEU A 365 -72.99 -74.31 -19.19
C LEU A 365 -74.41 -74.08 -18.66
#